data_AF-A0AAU6DZI1-F1
#
_entry.id   AF-A0AAU6DZI1-F1
#
_cell.length_a   1.000
_cell.length_b   1.000
_cell.length_c   1.000
_cell.angle_alpha   90.00
_cell.angle_beta   90.00
_cell.angle_gamma   90.00
#
_symmetry.space_group_name_H-M   'P 1'
#
loop_
_entity.id
_entity.type
_entity.pdbx_description
1 polymer ?
#
loop_
_entity_poly.entity_id
_entity_poly.type
_entity_poly.pdbx_seq_one_letter_code
_entity_poly.pdbx_strand_id
1 'polypeptide(L)'
;MQGVRPAAQAIAVIELEGRAVAVVGGDDPTIQVWEVGQEEPIGLALAGHTSGVTDLATAWVRGRAIVVSGSDDDTTRVWDLASGEQIGEPLMSAMSLTVAEVGGVPVLVTGHADTTVRVWDLSFAGAQR
;
A
#
# COMPACT_ATOMS: atom_id res chain seq x y z
N MET A 1 -23.08 5.52 -10.02
CA MET A 1 -22.29 4.65 -9.11
C MET A 1 -22.96 3.28 -8.94
N GLN A 2 -22.93 2.41 -9.96
CA GLN A 2 -23.38 1.01 -9.84
C GLN A 2 -22.53 0.11 -10.76
N GLY A 3 -21.40 -0.35 -10.24
CA GLY A 3 -20.66 -1.50 -10.73
C GLY A 3 -20.38 -2.38 -9.51
N VAL A 4 -20.39 -3.70 -9.68
CA VAL A 4 -20.11 -4.65 -8.60
C VAL A 4 -18.80 -4.25 -7.94
N ARG A 5 -18.89 -3.72 -6.72
CA ARG A 5 -17.71 -3.36 -5.93
C ARG A 5 -17.26 -4.67 -5.28
N PRO A 6 -16.00 -5.12 -5.45
CA PRO A 6 -15.44 -6.03 -4.46
C PRO A 6 -15.64 -5.38 -3.09
N ALA A 7 -15.97 -6.18 -2.06
CA ALA A 7 -16.13 -5.63 -0.73
C ALA A 7 -14.80 -4.99 -0.33
N ALA A 8 -14.72 -3.66 -0.40
CA ALA A 8 -13.52 -2.93 -0.04
C ALA A 8 -13.34 -3.06 1.47
N GLN A 9 -12.31 -3.78 1.88
CA GLN A 9 -11.96 -3.95 3.29
C GLN A 9 -10.90 -2.93 3.71
N ALA A 10 -10.09 -2.46 2.76
CA ALA A 10 -9.04 -1.48 2.99
C ALA A 10 -9.08 -0.36 1.95
N ILE A 11 -8.86 0.89 2.40
CA ILE A 11 -8.74 2.06 1.54
C ILE A 11 -7.72 3.05 2.10
N ALA A 12 -6.90 3.63 1.22
CA ALA A 12 -6.04 4.76 1.55
C ALA A 12 -6.08 5.79 0.40
N VAL A 13 -5.75 7.04 0.70
CA VAL A 13 -5.77 8.14 -0.26
C VAL A 13 -4.44 8.87 -0.25
N ILE A 14 -3.96 9.28 -1.42
CA ILE A 14 -2.79 10.13 -1.59
C ILE A 14 -3.08 11.19 -2.65
N GLU A 15 -2.50 12.38 -2.49
CA GLU A 15 -2.57 13.41 -3.53
C GLU A 15 -1.40 13.25 -4.50
N LEU A 16 -1.69 13.11 -5.80
CA LEU A 16 -0.72 13.10 -6.90
C LEU A 16 -1.02 14.28 -7.82
N GLU A 17 -0.07 15.21 -7.96
CA GLU A 17 -0.19 16.37 -8.86
C GLU A 17 -1.49 17.18 -8.66
N GLY A 18 -1.94 17.35 -7.41
CA GLY A 18 -3.19 18.06 -7.10
C GLY A 18 -4.47 17.23 -7.32
N ARG A 19 -4.35 15.93 -7.64
CA ARG A 19 -5.47 15.00 -7.80
C ARG A 19 -5.50 14.02 -6.63
N ALA A 20 -6.67 13.78 -6.05
CA ALA A 20 -6.83 12.76 -5.03
C ALA A 20 -6.90 11.38 -5.69
N VAL A 21 -5.99 10.48 -5.30
CA VAL A 21 -5.91 9.09 -5.77
C VAL A 21 -6.20 8.17 -4.60
N ALA A 22 -7.20 7.30 -4.76
CA ALA A 22 -7.55 6.26 -3.81
C ALA A 22 -6.95 4.92 -4.24
N VAL A 23 -6.44 4.17 -3.27
CA VAL A 23 -6.04 2.77 -3.43
C VAL A 23 -6.98 1.90 -2.62
N VAL A 24 -7.50 0.85 -3.24
CA VAL A 24 -8.60 0.04 -2.70
C VAL A 24 -8.21 -1.43 -2.76
N GLY A 25 -8.33 -2.10 -1.62
CA GLY A 25 -8.10 -3.53 -1.45
C GLY A 25 -9.28 -4.19 -0.73
N GLY A 26 -9.36 -5.51 -0.82
CA GLY A 26 -10.41 -6.30 -0.20
C GLY A 26 -10.20 -7.77 -0.45
N ASP A 27 -11.27 -8.51 -0.75
CA ASP A 27 -11.19 -9.97 -0.96
C ASP A 27 -10.33 -10.36 -2.18
N ASP A 28 -10.19 -9.46 -3.16
CA ASP A 28 -9.32 -9.67 -4.32
C ASP A 28 -7.84 -9.51 -3.93
N PRO A 29 -6.94 -10.35 -4.45
CA PRO A 29 -5.50 -10.28 -4.16
C PRO A 29 -4.77 -9.14 -4.89
N THR A 30 -5.53 -8.17 -5.40
CA THR A 30 -5.00 -7.03 -6.16
C THR A 30 -5.46 -5.73 -5.53
N ILE A 31 -4.64 -4.69 -5.62
CA ILE A 31 -5.00 -3.36 -5.16
C ILE A 31 -5.35 -2.52 -6.38
N GLN A 32 -6.56 -1.98 -6.40
CA GLN A 32 -7.04 -1.13 -7.48
C GLN A 32 -6.71 0.33 -7.18
N VAL A 33 -6.25 1.07 -8.18
CA VAL A 33 -5.90 2.48 -8.07
C VAL A 33 -6.95 3.31 -8.79
N TRP A 34 -7.43 4.38 -8.18
CA TRP A 34 -8.54 5.19 -8.68
C TRP A 34 -8.24 6.67 -8.52
N GLU A 35 -8.56 7.47 -9.54
CA GLU A 35 -8.70 8.91 -9.33
C GLU A 35 -10.10 9.19 -8.73
N VAL A 36 -10.14 9.95 -7.63
CA VAL A 36 -11.40 10.27 -6.95
C VAL A 36 -12.28 11.10 -7.89
N GLY A 37 -13.46 10.56 -8.21
CA GLY A 37 -14.43 11.18 -9.11
C GLY A 37 -14.47 10.56 -10.51
N GLN A 38 -13.56 9.64 -10.84
CA GLN A 38 -13.64 8.84 -12.06
C GLN A 38 -14.43 7.54 -11.84
N GLU A 39 -14.99 7.00 -12.93
CA GLU A 39 -15.82 5.78 -12.90
C GLU A 39 -15.03 4.49 -13.16
N GLU A 40 -13.77 4.60 -13.59
CA GLU A 40 -12.89 3.47 -13.89
C GLU A 40 -11.57 3.58 -13.11
N PRO A 41 -10.92 2.45 -12.75
CA PRO A 41 -9.58 2.46 -12.19
C PRO A 41 -8.58 3.13 -13.14
N ILE A 42 -7.55 3.76 -12.57
CA ILE A 42 -6.43 4.32 -13.31
C ILE A 42 -5.22 3.38 -13.24
N GLY A 43 -4.58 3.16 -14.39
CA GLY A 43 -3.37 2.34 -14.47
C GLY A 43 -3.60 0.84 -14.26
N LEU A 44 -2.52 0.12 -13.97
CA LEU A 44 -2.57 -1.32 -13.65
C LEU A 44 -2.82 -1.51 -12.15
N ALA A 45 -3.55 -2.57 -11.83
CA ALA A 45 -3.69 -3.01 -10.45
C ALA A 45 -2.34 -3.45 -9.88
N LEU A 46 -2.10 -3.19 -8.60
CA LEU A 46 -0.91 -3.68 -7.90
C LEU A 46 -1.12 -5.16 -7.62
N ALA A 47 -0.38 -6.00 -8.35
CA ALA A 47 -0.53 -7.44 -8.35
C ALA A 47 0.70 -8.13 -7.76
N GLY A 48 0.47 -9.08 -6.87
CA GLY A 48 1.55 -9.88 -6.26
C GLY A 48 1.13 -10.56 -4.95
N HIS A 49 0.13 -10.02 -4.26
CA HIS A 49 -0.53 -10.78 -3.19
C HIS A 49 -1.21 -12.03 -3.76
N THR A 50 -1.36 -13.05 -2.91
CA THR A 50 -2.05 -14.31 -3.27
C THR A 50 -3.33 -14.56 -2.47
N SER A 51 -3.71 -13.62 -1.61
CA SER A 51 -4.94 -13.62 -0.82
C SER A 51 -5.45 -12.18 -0.64
N GLY A 52 -6.60 -12.02 0.02
CA GLY A 52 -7.24 -10.71 0.22
C GLY A 52 -6.33 -9.69 0.91
N VAL A 53 -6.49 -8.42 0.52
CA VAL A 53 -5.80 -7.26 1.10
C VAL A 53 -6.61 -6.73 2.27
N THR A 54 -6.01 -6.75 3.45
CA THR A 54 -6.68 -6.47 4.73
C THR A 54 -6.41 -5.08 5.27
N ASP A 55 -5.30 -4.45 4.88
CA ASP A 55 -4.94 -3.11 5.33
C ASP A 55 -4.12 -2.36 4.27
N LEU A 56 -4.25 -1.03 4.23
CA LEU A 56 -3.61 -0.17 3.24
C LEU A 56 -3.16 1.16 3.88
N ALA A 57 -1.96 1.59 3.53
CA ALA A 57 -1.45 2.92 3.84
C ALA A 57 -0.71 3.51 2.63
N THR A 58 -0.64 4.83 2.56
CA THR A 58 0.08 5.56 1.51
C THR A 58 1.04 6.56 2.13
N ALA A 59 2.19 6.77 1.50
CA ALA A 59 3.18 7.74 1.95
C ALA A 59 3.95 8.35 0.77
N TRP A 60 4.51 9.54 1.02
CA TRP A 60 5.57 10.09 0.20
C TRP A 60 6.92 9.76 0.81
N VAL A 61 7.77 9.09 0.03
CA VAL A 61 9.13 8.72 0.43
C VAL A 61 10.09 9.31 -0.59
N ARG A 62 10.85 10.34 -0.20
CA ARG A 62 11.85 11.00 -1.08
C ARG A 62 11.28 11.42 -2.44
N GLY A 63 10.05 11.94 -2.46
CA GLY A 63 9.36 12.36 -3.70
C GLY A 63 8.79 11.21 -4.54
N ARG A 64 8.74 9.99 -4.00
CA ARG A 64 8.08 8.82 -4.58
C ARG A 64 6.81 8.52 -3.78
N ALA A 65 5.67 8.41 -4.47
CA ALA A 65 4.44 7.94 -3.86
C ALA A 65 4.49 6.42 -3.73
N ILE A 66 4.24 5.91 -2.53
CA ILE A 66 4.21 4.47 -2.26
C ILE A 66 2.88 4.05 -1.64
N VAL A 67 2.56 2.78 -1.83
CA VAL A 67 1.48 2.07 -1.14
C VAL A 67 2.11 0.99 -0.27
N VAL A 68 1.62 0.81 0.94
CA VAL A 68 1.91 -0.35 1.77
C VAL A 68 0.62 -1.15 1.95
N SER A 69 0.69 -2.46 1.80
CA SER A 69 -0.45 -3.36 1.94
C SER A 69 -0.15 -4.54 2.85
N GLY A 70 -1.12 -4.87 3.70
CA GLY A 70 -1.17 -6.12 4.46
C GLY A 70 -2.17 -7.07 3.80
N SER A 71 -1.90 -8.37 3.90
CA SER A 71 -2.76 -9.39 3.28
C SER A 71 -2.84 -10.66 4.12
N ASP A 72 -3.93 -11.38 3.92
CA ASP A 72 -4.13 -12.75 4.41
C ASP A 72 -3.17 -13.78 3.76
N ASP A 73 -2.30 -13.37 2.84
CA ASP A 73 -1.24 -14.22 2.28
C ASP A 73 0.02 -14.30 3.15
N ASP A 74 -0.10 -13.86 4.40
CA ASP A 74 0.96 -13.74 5.39
C ASP A 74 2.11 -12.79 4.98
N THR A 75 1.83 -11.79 4.13
CA THR A 75 2.84 -10.79 3.75
C THR A 75 2.37 -9.35 3.90
N THR A 76 3.35 -8.48 4.18
CA THR A 76 3.21 -7.03 4.00
C THR A 76 4.06 -6.61 2.80
N ARG A 77 3.51 -5.85 1.86
CA ARG A 77 4.22 -5.43 0.64
C ARG A 77 4.27 -3.92 0.51
N VAL A 78 5.31 -3.42 -0.14
CA VAL A 78 5.44 -2.00 -0.49
C VAL A 78 5.49 -1.87 -2.00
N TRP A 79 4.76 -0.91 -2.55
CA TRP A 79 4.58 -0.71 -3.97
C TRP A 79 4.99 0.70 -4.36
N ASP A 80 5.61 0.83 -5.53
CA ASP A 80 5.70 2.09 -6.24
C ASP A 80 4.35 2.37 -6.90
N LEU A 81 3.70 3.46 -6.53
CA LEU A 81 2.40 3.80 -7.10
C LEU A 81 2.46 4.24 -8.58
N ALA A 82 3.59 4.80 -9.02
CA ALA A 82 3.79 5.26 -10.38
C ALA A 82 4.11 4.11 -11.35
N SER A 83 4.95 3.14 -10.95
CA SER A 83 5.27 1.99 -11.80
C SER A 83 4.33 0.80 -11.60
N GLY A 84 3.65 0.73 -10.45
CA GLY A 84 2.84 -0.42 -10.05
C GLY A 84 3.67 -1.62 -9.57
N GLU A 85 4.99 -1.48 -9.49
CA GLU A 85 5.89 -2.57 -9.11
C GLU A 85 6.11 -2.64 -7.59
N GLN A 86 6.31 -3.85 -7.09
CA GLN A 86 6.72 -4.07 -5.71
C GLN A 86 8.15 -3.56 -5.48
N ILE A 87 8.37 -2.88 -4.36
CA ILE A 87 9.68 -2.42 -3.91
C ILE A 87 10.24 -3.43 -2.90
N GLY A 88 11.29 -4.13 -3.30
CA GLY A 88 11.97 -5.12 -2.45
C GLY A 88 11.16 -6.40 -2.25
N GLU A 89 11.64 -7.25 -1.33
CA GLU A 89 10.98 -8.51 -0.98
C GLU A 89 9.78 -8.29 -0.03
N PRO A 90 8.77 -9.18 -0.03
CA PRO A 90 7.69 -9.12 0.93
C PRO A 90 8.21 -9.15 2.38
N LEU A 91 7.61 -8.33 3.24
CA LEU A 91 7.84 -8.32 4.67
C LEU A 91 6.90 -9.31 5.36
N MET A 92 7.15 -9.58 6.66
CA MET A 92 6.30 -10.44 7.47
C MET A 92 4.86 -9.94 7.54
N SER A 93 3.91 -10.87 7.67
CA SER A 93 2.50 -10.58 7.93
C SER A 93 2.31 -9.58 9.06
N ALA A 94 1.28 -8.74 8.95
CA ALA A 94 0.90 -7.80 9.99
C ALA A 94 -0.62 -7.82 10.12
N MET A 95 -1.13 -7.72 11.35
CA MET A 95 -2.56 -7.58 11.60
C MET A 95 -3.07 -6.16 11.36
N SER A 96 -2.17 -5.19 11.45
CA SER A 96 -2.43 -3.79 11.14
C SER A 96 -1.12 -3.11 10.78
N LEU A 97 -1.20 -2.12 9.91
CA LEU A 97 -0.08 -1.32 9.49
C LEU A 97 -0.40 0.17 9.50
N THR A 98 0.64 0.98 9.60
CA THR A 98 0.56 2.42 9.35
C THR A 98 1.93 2.94 8.90
N VAL A 99 1.94 4.12 8.31
CA VAL A 99 3.16 4.82 7.93
C VAL A 99 3.26 6.10 8.75
N ALA A 100 4.45 6.41 9.23
CA ALA A 100 4.73 7.58 10.05
C ALA A 100 6.07 8.20 9.67
N GLU A 101 6.32 9.42 10.14
CA GLU A 101 7.64 10.04 10.04
C GLU A 101 8.27 10.10 11.43
N VAL A 102 9.49 9.56 11.57
CA VAL A 102 10.27 9.59 12.81
C VAL A 102 11.60 10.28 12.52
N GLY A 103 11.73 11.53 12.99
CA GLY A 103 12.96 12.31 12.83
C GLY A 103 13.34 12.58 11.36
N GLY A 104 12.35 12.77 10.48
CA GLY A 104 12.56 12.96 9.04
C GLY A 104 12.72 11.67 8.24
N VAL A 105 12.60 10.51 8.88
CA VAL A 105 12.65 9.20 8.23
C VAL A 105 11.23 8.65 8.11
N PRO A 106 10.74 8.36 6.89
CA PRO A 106 9.47 7.65 6.73
C PRO A 106 9.65 6.20 7.17
N VAL A 107 8.77 5.73 8.04
CA VAL A 107 8.79 4.38 8.58
C VAL A 107 7.44 3.69 8.40
N LEU A 108 7.50 2.38 8.16
CA LEU A 108 6.36 1.49 8.26
C LEU A 108 6.32 0.93 9.67
N VAL A 109 5.17 1.07 10.35
CA VAL A 109 4.89 0.46 11.64
C VAL A 109 3.88 -0.66 11.43
N THR A 110 4.20 -1.86 11.91
CA THR A 110 3.34 -3.05 11.79
C THR A 110 3.04 -3.62 13.16
N GLY A 111 1.76 -3.93 13.41
CA GLY A 111 1.28 -4.62 14.61
C GLY A 111 1.06 -6.11 14.32
N HIS A 112 1.59 -6.96 15.19
CA HIS A 112 1.64 -8.42 14.98
C HIS A 112 0.83 -9.17 16.03
N ALA A 113 0.38 -10.37 15.68
CA ALA A 113 -0.35 -11.26 16.60
C ALA A 113 0.52 -11.71 17.80
N ASP A 114 1.84 -11.68 17.65
CA ASP A 114 2.83 -12.02 18.70
C ASP A 114 3.02 -10.90 19.74
N THR A 115 2.14 -9.89 19.75
CA THR A 115 2.17 -8.68 20.60
C THR A 115 3.34 -7.72 20.33
N THR A 116 4.10 -7.96 19.27
CA THR A 116 5.19 -7.07 18.87
C THR A 116 4.72 -5.97 17.92
N VAL A 117 5.39 -4.82 18.01
CA VAL A 117 5.36 -3.77 16.99
C VAL A 117 6.70 -3.78 16.30
N ARG A 118 6.70 -3.81 14.96
CA ARG A 118 7.92 -3.75 14.16
C ARG A 118 7.94 -2.48 13.33
N VAL A 119 9.10 -1.84 13.29
CA VAL A 119 9.33 -0.59 12.58
C VAL A 119 10.36 -0.82 11.49
N TRP A 120 10.02 -0.44 10.27
CA TRP A 120 10.86 -0.61 9.09
C TRP A 120 11.16 0.76 8.48
N ASP A 121 12.43 1.03 8.18
CA ASP A 121 12.84 2.23 7.45
C ASP A 121 12.39 2.09 5.98
N LEU A 122 11.55 3.02 5.53
CA LEU A 122 11.08 3.06 4.14
C LEU A 122 11.99 3.90 3.25
N SER A 123 13.12 4.39 3.75
CA SER A 123 14.15 5.05 2.97
C SER A 123 14.84 4.03 2.06
N PHE A 124 14.14 3.58 1.04
CA PHE A 124 14.70 2.73 0.00
C PHE A 124 15.98 3.41 -0.51
N ALA A 125 17.11 2.73 -0.34
CA ALA A 125 18.37 3.19 -0.88
C ALA A 125 18.18 3.33 -2.39
N GLY A 126 18.33 4.55 -2.90
CA GLY A 126 18.21 4.80 -4.32
C GLY A 126 19.27 4.00 -5.07
N ALA A 127 18.82 3.16 -6.00
CA ALA A 127 19.60 2.39 -6.96
C ALA A 127 20.73 1.51 -6.39
N GLN A 128 20.75 0.25 -6.81
CA GLN A 128 22.00 -0.51 -6.83
C GLN A 128 23.11 0.37 -7.43
N ARG A 129 24.22 0.46 -6.71
CA ARG A 129 25.49 0.85 -7.29
C ARG A 129 26.53 -0.19 -6.95
#